data_AF-X1V1Z9-F1
#
_entry.id   AF-X1V1Z9-F1
#
_cell.length_a   1.000
_cell.length_b   1.000
_cell.length_c   1.000
_cell.angle_alpha   90.00
_cell.angle_beta   90.00
_cell.angle_gamma   90.00
#
_symmetry.space_group_name_H-M   'P 1'
#
loop_
_entity.id
_entity.type
_entity.pdbx_description
1 polymer ?
#
loop_
_entity_poly.entity_id
_entity_poly.type
_entity_poly.pdbx_seq_one_letter_code
_entity_poly.pdbx_strand_id
1 'polypeptide(L)'
;KNLVRGYMYENGLTVGEVAEATAGDRLPGYVDPDPKFGMGAAGGIWTFGCQGCELKIDKKNGEVIIDKFISSFDVGKVISPQMIRGQIVGGVVMGIGQTLKEKVKFSADGKITNATWVKYKIPRINDIPRKQVVICVETPYESTWQLSIE
;
A
#
# COMPACT_ATOMS: atom_id res chain seq x y z
N LYS A 1 20.49 -30.19 5.35
CA LYS A 1 19.20 -30.47 4.67
C LYS A 1 18.94 -29.30 3.74
N ASN A 2 19.07 -29.51 2.43
CA ASN A 2 18.87 -28.46 1.43
C ASN A 2 17.37 -28.16 1.35
N LEU A 3 16.92 -27.11 2.04
CA LEU A 3 15.57 -26.58 1.88
C LEU A 3 15.56 -25.80 0.57
N VAL A 4 15.09 -26.44 -0.49
CA VAL A 4 14.71 -25.74 -1.72
C VAL A 4 13.22 -25.45 -1.60
N ARG A 5 12.87 -24.20 -1.28
CA ARG A 5 11.49 -23.73 -1.23
C ARG A 5 11.08 -23.22 -2.61
N GLY A 6 10.64 -24.14 -3.47
CA GLY A 6 10.09 -23.84 -4.80
C GLY A 6 11.04 -24.05 -5.99
N TYR A 7 10.46 -24.21 -7.19
CA TYR A 7 11.14 -24.35 -8.48
C TYR A 7 10.58 -23.32 -9.47
N MET A 8 11.44 -22.76 -10.33
CA MET A 8 11.07 -21.79 -11.36
C MET A 8 11.31 -22.38 -12.74
N TYR A 9 10.28 -22.33 -13.59
CA TYR A 9 10.37 -22.72 -15.00
C TYR A 9 11.01 -21.59 -15.82
N GLU A 10 11.52 -21.91 -17.02
CA GLU A 10 12.14 -20.93 -17.93
C GLU A 10 11.22 -19.77 -18.31
N ASN A 11 9.90 -19.97 -18.24
CA ASN A 11 8.89 -18.94 -18.48
C ASN A 11 8.58 -18.05 -17.26
N GLY A 12 9.33 -18.20 -16.16
CA GLY A 12 9.16 -17.43 -14.93
C GLY A 12 8.10 -17.97 -13.97
N LEU A 13 7.34 -19.01 -14.35
CA LEU A 13 6.34 -19.63 -13.48
C LEU A 13 7.02 -20.26 -12.26
N THR A 14 6.58 -19.87 -11.07
CA THR A 14 7.09 -20.41 -9.79
C THR A 14 6.07 -21.39 -9.20
N VAL A 15 6.54 -22.60 -8.87
CA VAL A 15 5.75 -23.67 -8.23
C VAL A 15 6.39 -24.04 -6.89
N GLY A 16 5.59 -24.07 -5.82
CA GLY A 16 6.03 -24.35 -4.44
C GLY A 16 5.85 -23.16 -3.48
N GLU A 17 6.49 -23.21 -2.31
CA GLU A 17 6.54 -22.07 -1.36
C GLU A 17 7.27 -20.86 -1.96
N VAL A 18 7.20 -19.70 -1.29
CA VAL A 18 7.97 -18.50 -1.68
C VAL A 18 9.44 -18.88 -1.84
N ALA A 19 9.93 -18.74 -3.06
CA ALA A 19 11.34 -18.89 -3.37
C ALA A 19 12.03 -17.56 -3.01
N GLU A 20 12.58 -17.51 -1.81
CA GLU A 20 13.45 -16.41 -1.37
C GLU A 20 14.83 -16.64 -2.00
N ALA A 21 15.09 -15.94 -3.11
CA ALA A 21 16.42 -15.87 -3.70
C ALA A 21 17.11 -14.62 -3.17
N THR A 22 18.44 -14.62 -3.16
CA THR A 22 19.30 -13.49 -2.69
C THR A 22 19.05 -12.14 -3.39
N ALA A 23 18.14 -12.09 -4.37
CA ALA A 23 17.76 -10.90 -5.12
C ALA A 23 16.25 -10.58 -5.11
N GLY A 24 15.41 -11.33 -4.38
CA GLY A 24 13.99 -10.97 -4.21
C GLY A 24 13.05 -12.12 -3.85
N ASP A 25 11.85 -11.73 -3.42
CA ASP A 25 10.73 -12.64 -3.13
C ASP A 25 9.83 -12.78 -4.36
N ARG A 26 9.56 -14.01 -4.79
CA ARG A 26 8.55 -14.29 -5.83
C ARG A 26 7.36 -15.03 -5.25
N LEU A 27 6.18 -14.48 -5.52
CA LEU A 27 4.91 -15.12 -5.16
C LEU A 27 4.64 -16.33 -6.07
N PRO A 28 4.12 -17.44 -5.54
CA PRO A 28 3.68 -18.57 -6.35
C PRO A 28 2.66 -18.12 -7.40
N GLY A 29 2.80 -18.62 -8.63
CA GLY A 29 1.92 -18.25 -9.75
C GLY A 29 2.19 -16.88 -10.38
N TYR A 30 3.18 -16.12 -9.88
CA TYR A 30 3.66 -14.92 -10.56
C TYR A 30 4.37 -15.30 -11.88
N VAL A 31 4.06 -14.58 -12.94
CA VAL A 31 4.72 -14.71 -14.25
C VAL A 31 5.16 -13.32 -14.68
N ASP A 32 6.44 -13.19 -15.06
CA ASP A 32 6.96 -11.92 -15.58
C ASP A 32 6.13 -11.50 -16.81
N PRO A 33 5.65 -10.24 -16.86
CA PRO A 33 4.87 -9.78 -17.99
C PRO A 33 5.69 -9.84 -19.29
N ASP A 34 5.06 -10.23 -20.38
CA ASP A 34 5.66 -10.27 -21.72
C ASP A 34 6.32 -8.91 -22.05
N PRO A 35 7.61 -8.85 -22.40
CA PRO A 35 8.33 -7.58 -22.60
C PRO A 35 7.76 -6.69 -23.71
N LYS A 36 7.03 -7.26 -24.67
CA LYS A 36 6.46 -6.55 -25.81
C LYS A 36 5.03 -6.10 -25.56
N PHE A 37 4.23 -6.92 -24.88
CA PHE A 37 2.79 -6.69 -24.71
C PHE A 37 2.36 -6.39 -23.27
N GLY A 38 3.23 -6.60 -22.28
CA GLY A 38 2.95 -6.41 -20.86
C GLY A 38 1.96 -7.42 -20.28
N MET A 39 1.67 -8.52 -20.99
CA MET A 39 0.71 -9.53 -20.55
C MET A 39 1.37 -10.53 -19.60
N GLY A 40 0.77 -10.77 -18.45
CA GLY A 40 1.25 -11.77 -17.49
C GLY A 40 0.41 -11.81 -16.23
N ALA A 41 0.52 -12.90 -15.48
CA ALA A 41 -0.05 -13.00 -14.14
C ALA A 41 0.83 -12.22 -13.15
N ALA A 42 0.71 -10.89 -13.17
CA ALA A 42 1.58 -9.98 -12.41
C ALA A 42 1.30 -9.93 -10.90
N GLY A 43 0.38 -10.76 -10.39
CA GLY A 43 0.06 -10.83 -8.97
C GLY A 43 -0.79 -12.05 -8.64
N GLY A 44 -0.46 -12.75 -7.55
CA GLY A 44 -1.22 -13.91 -7.09
C GLY A 44 -2.47 -13.54 -6.29
N ILE A 45 -2.43 -12.44 -5.52
CA ILE A 45 -3.51 -11.99 -4.63
C ILE A 45 -3.57 -10.47 -4.65
N TRP A 46 -4.78 -9.91 -4.63
CA TRP A 46 -5.02 -8.47 -4.68
C TRP A 46 -5.70 -7.99 -3.41
N THR A 47 -5.25 -6.84 -2.90
CA THR A 47 -5.90 -6.14 -1.80
C THR A 47 -6.81 -5.05 -2.36
N PHE A 48 -8.04 -5.00 -1.88
CA PHE A 48 -9.01 -3.98 -2.24
C PHE A 48 -9.34 -3.10 -1.04
N GLY A 49 -9.81 -1.90 -1.31
CA GLY A 49 -10.29 -1.02 -0.27
C GLY A 49 -11.09 0.14 -0.82
N CYS A 50 -11.83 0.77 0.07
CA CYS A 50 -12.54 2.01 -0.19
C CYS A 50 -12.36 2.96 0.98
N GLN A 51 -12.38 4.25 0.67
CA GLN A 51 -12.22 5.30 1.66
C GLN A 51 -13.29 6.37 1.46
N GLY A 52 -13.74 6.94 2.56
CA GLY A 52 -14.70 8.04 2.60
C GLY A 52 -14.19 9.16 3.51
N CYS A 53 -14.41 10.41 3.09
CA CYS A 53 -13.95 11.58 3.83
C CYS A 53 -15.10 12.58 4.00
N GLU A 54 -15.34 12.99 5.24
CA GLU A 54 -16.18 14.13 5.58
C GLU A 54 -15.26 15.31 5.91
N LEU A 55 -15.40 16.38 5.14
CA LEU A 55 -14.56 17.57 5.26
C LEU A 55 -15.37 18.85 5.13
N LYS A 56 -14.76 19.94 5.60
CA LYS A 56 -15.24 21.31 5.43
C LYS A 56 -14.12 22.14 4.84
N ILE A 57 -14.51 23.19 4.13
CA ILE A 57 -13.59 24.18 3.57
C ILE A 57 -13.93 25.53 4.18
N ASP A 58 -12.95 26.17 4.82
CA ASP A 58 -13.11 27.58 5.21
C ASP A 58 -13.07 28.45 3.96
N LYS A 59 -14.19 29.12 3.69
CA LYS A 59 -14.38 29.95 2.50
C LYS A 59 -13.47 31.19 2.46
N LYS A 60 -12.91 31.62 3.59
CA LYS A 60 -12.06 32.82 3.66
C LYS A 60 -10.63 32.54 3.21
N ASN A 61 -10.05 31.42 3.63
CA ASN A 61 -8.64 31.10 3.41
C ASN A 61 -8.42 29.83 2.57
N GLY A 62 -9.49 29.09 2.23
CA GLY A 62 -9.43 27.85 1.46
C GLY A 62 -8.91 26.65 2.27
N GLU A 63 -8.84 26.77 3.60
CA GLU A 63 -8.34 25.71 4.47
C GLU A 63 -9.30 24.52 4.48
N VAL A 64 -8.76 23.33 4.22
CA VAL A 64 -9.49 22.07 4.25
C VAL A 64 -9.35 21.46 5.65
N ILE A 65 -10.49 21.23 6.30
CA ILE A 65 -10.58 20.65 7.64
C ILE A 65 -11.27 19.29 7.51
N ILE A 66 -10.58 18.22 7.91
CA ILE A 66 -11.11 16.85 7.81
C ILE A 66 -11.71 16.44 9.15
N ASP A 67 -13.05 16.35 9.20
CA ASP A 67 -13.78 15.99 10.42
C ASP A 67 -13.75 14.47 10.64
N LYS A 68 -13.93 13.68 9.57
CA LYS A 68 -13.98 12.22 9.67
C LYS A 68 -13.39 11.57 8.43
N PHE A 69 -12.54 10.57 8.64
CA PHE A 69 -12.01 9.72 7.59
C PHE A 69 -12.35 8.26 7.90
N ILE A 70 -12.88 7.54 6.92
CA ILE A 70 -13.29 6.15 7.04
C ILE A 70 -12.49 5.36 6.02
N SER A 71 -11.83 4.31 6.48
CA SER A 71 -11.02 3.43 5.65
C SER A 71 -11.52 2.00 5.82
N SER A 72 -11.93 1.36 4.73
CA SER A 72 -12.27 -0.05 4.67
C SER A 72 -11.32 -0.75 3.72
N PHE A 73 -10.61 -1.76 4.22
CA PHE A 73 -9.66 -2.54 3.41
C PHE A 73 -9.92 -4.03 3.61
N ASP A 74 -9.86 -4.79 2.51
CA ASP A 74 -9.68 -6.23 2.54
C ASP A 74 -8.22 -6.51 2.93
N VAL A 75 -8.04 -7.02 4.14
CA VAL A 75 -6.72 -7.27 4.71
C VAL A 75 -6.38 -8.76 4.75
N GLY A 76 -7.18 -9.61 4.11
CA GLY A 76 -7.07 -11.06 4.22
C GLY A 76 -7.32 -11.51 5.65
N LYS A 77 -6.25 -11.81 6.41
CA LYS A 77 -6.33 -12.14 7.84
C LYS A 77 -5.63 -11.07 8.67
N VAL A 78 -6.33 -10.50 9.65
CA VAL A 78 -5.72 -9.61 10.63
C VAL A 78 -4.78 -10.40 11.53
N ILE A 79 -3.48 -10.19 11.36
CA ILE A 79 -2.43 -10.79 12.20
C ILE A 79 -2.21 -9.97 13.48
N SER A 80 -2.14 -8.65 13.35
CA SER A 80 -1.91 -7.72 14.46
C SER A 80 -2.83 -6.50 14.33
N PRO A 81 -3.89 -6.39 15.17
CA PRO A 81 -4.87 -5.31 15.09
C PRO A 81 -4.25 -3.91 15.23
N GLN A 82 -3.24 -3.77 16.10
CA GLN A 82 -2.57 -2.49 16.35
C GLN A 82 -1.72 -2.06 15.17
N MET A 83 -0.97 -2.99 14.57
CA MET A 83 -0.11 -2.69 13.42
C MET A 83 -0.93 -2.35 12.17
N ILE A 84 -1.96 -3.14 11.85
CA ILE A 84 -2.79 -2.87 10.67
C ILE A 84 -3.51 -1.53 10.80
N ARG A 85 -4.00 -1.20 12.00
CA ARG A 85 -4.56 0.11 12.29
C ARG A 85 -3.53 1.22 12.09
N GLY A 86 -2.30 1.04 12.59
CA GLY A 86 -1.21 1.99 12.42
C GLY A 86 -0.88 2.25 10.94
N GLN A 87 -0.81 1.20 10.12
CA GLN A 87 -0.59 1.32 8.68
C GLN A 87 -1.71 2.09 7.98
N ILE A 88 -2.97 1.74 8.25
CA ILE A 88 -4.11 2.40 7.62
C ILE A 88 -4.19 3.88 8.03
N VAL A 89 -4.02 4.18 9.33
CA VAL A 89 -4.04 5.56 9.84
C VAL A 89 -2.87 6.37 9.30
N GLY A 90 -1.66 5.80 9.30
CA GLY A 90 -0.46 6.45 8.74
C GLY A 90 -0.61 6.71 7.24
N GLY A 91 -1.15 5.75 6.49
CA GLY A 91 -1.43 5.88 5.06
C GLY A 91 -2.40 7.02 4.75
N VAL A 92 -3.47 7.18 5.55
CA VAL A 92 -4.37 8.33 5.44
C VAL A 92 -3.64 9.65 5.63
N VAL A 93 -2.77 9.75 6.64
CA VAL A 93 -1.99 10.97 6.89
C VAL A 93 -1.02 11.26 5.74
N MET A 94 -0.32 10.26 5.21
CA MET A 94 0.55 10.41 4.05
C MET A 94 -0.22 10.87 2.80
N GLY A 95 -1.39 10.27 2.53
CA GLY A 95 -2.24 10.66 1.41
C GLY A 95 -2.76 12.10 1.51
N ILE A 96 -3.10 12.54 2.73
CA ILE A 96 -3.48 13.93 3.01
C ILE A 96 -2.31 14.88 2.74
N GLY A 97 -1.10 14.51 3.17
CA GLY A 97 0.12 15.28 2.91
C GLY A 97 0.35 15.48 1.42
N GLN A 98 0.38 14.39 0.68
CA GLN A 98 0.55 14.40 -0.77
C GLN A 98 -0.51 15.25 -1.48
N THR A 99 -1.76 15.20 -1.02
CA THR A 99 -2.88 15.89 -1.66
C THR A 99 -2.92 17.39 -1.35
N LEU A 100 -2.67 17.78 -0.10
CA LEU A 100 -2.98 19.13 0.39
C LEU A 100 -1.77 19.99 0.76
N LYS A 101 -0.59 19.39 1.00
CA LYS A 101 0.54 20.09 1.65
C LYS A 101 1.83 19.97 0.85
N GLU A 102 2.10 18.79 0.34
CA GLU A 102 3.39 18.41 -0.22
C GLU A 102 3.51 18.82 -1.68
N LYS A 103 4.59 19.55 -2.00
CA LYS A 103 4.93 19.94 -3.36
C LYS A 103 6.42 20.18 -3.47
N VAL A 104 7.11 19.40 -4.29
CA VAL A 104 8.52 19.67 -4.64
C VAL A 104 8.55 20.82 -5.65
N LYS A 105 9.42 21.81 -5.41
CA LYS A 105 9.57 22.98 -6.28
C LYS A 105 10.96 23.00 -6.90
N PHE A 106 11.01 23.09 -8.22
CA PHE A 106 12.26 23.19 -8.97
C PHE A 106 12.49 24.62 -9.45
N SER A 107 13.75 25.06 -9.45
CA SER A 107 14.20 26.28 -10.13
C SER A 107 14.35 26.02 -11.64
N ALA A 108 14.60 27.08 -12.41
CA ALA A 108 14.80 26.98 -13.86
C ALA A 108 16.01 26.11 -14.25
N ASP A 109 17.01 26.01 -13.39
CA ASP A 109 18.19 25.15 -13.54
C ASP A 109 18.02 23.74 -12.94
N GLY A 110 16.78 23.36 -12.54
CA GLY A 110 16.45 22.00 -12.08
C GLY A 110 16.79 21.70 -10.63
N LYS A 111 17.17 22.69 -9.81
CA LYS A 111 17.46 22.49 -8.38
C LYS A 111 16.20 22.52 -7.53
N ILE A 112 16.14 21.69 -6.49
CA ILE A 112 15.06 21.73 -5.50
C ILE A 112 15.20 22.99 -4.64
N THR A 113 14.18 23.84 -4.66
CA THR A 113 14.19 25.15 -3.97
C THR A 113 13.61 25.10 -2.55
N ASN A 114 12.96 23.99 -2.19
CA ASN A 114 12.30 23.79 -0.91
C ASN A 114 12.75 22.54 -0.16
N ALA A 115 14.03 22.14 -0.28
CA ALA A 115 14.61 20.96 0.36
C ALA A 115 14.85 21.10 1.89
N THR A 116 13.93 21.73 2.61
CA THR A 116 13.95 21.83 4.07
C THR A 116 12.55 21.63 4.62
N TRP A 117 12.41 21.05 5.82
CA TRP A 117 11.11 20.83 6.48
C TRP A 117 10.32 22.12 6.75
N VAL A 118 10.99 23.27 6.76
CA VAL A 118 10.33 24.57 6.88
C VAL A 118 9.60 24.92 5.59
N LYS A 119 10.18 24.60 4.43
CA LYS A 119 9.65 24.96 3.10
C LYS A 119 8.84 23.84 2.44
N TYR A 120 9.18 22.57 2.70
CA TYR A 120 8.39 21.40 2.31
C TYR A 120 7.43 21.05 3.45
N LYS A 121 6.14 21.32 3.26
CA LYS A 121 5.15 21.16 4.31
C LYS A 121 4.64 19.73 4.34
N ILE A 122 5.08 18.98 5.35
CA ILE A 122 4.45 17.72 5.74
C ILE A 122 3.22 17.97 6.63
N PRO A 123 2.26 17.03 6.68
CA PRO A 123 1.15 17.08 7.63
C PRO A 123 1.62 17.27 9.08
N ARG A 124 0.93 18.14 9.81
CA ARG A 124 1.06 18.32 11.25
C ARG A 124 -0.17 17.76 11.96
N ILE A 125 -0.12 17.76 13.29
CA ILE A 125 -1.22 17.26 14.14
C ILE A 125 -2.57 17.97 13.91
N ASN A 126 -2.56 19.21 13.42
CA ASN A 126 -3.80 19.93 13.10
C ASN A 126 -4.34 19.58 11.71
N ASP A 127 -3.53 18.94 10.85
CA ASP A 127 -3.92 18.54 9.49
C ASP A 127 -4.51 17.12 9.46
N ILE A 128 -4.38 16.34 10.53
CA ILE A 128 -4.90 14.97 10.58
C ILE A 128 -6.41 14.96 10.82
N PRO A 129 -7.14 13.93 10.33
CA PRO A 129 -8.57 13.81 10.58
C PRO A 129 -8.89 13.74 12.07
N ARG A 130 -9.88 14.50 12.53
CA ARG A 130 -10.32 14.49 13.95
C ARG A 130 -10.79 13.11 14.39
N LYS A 131 -11.41 12.37 13.47
CA LYS A 131 -11.82 10.98 13.68
C LYS A 131 -11.39 10.11 12.52
N GLN A 132 -10.68 9.03 12.82
CA GLN A 132 -10.34 7.99 11.86
C GLN A 132 -11.04 6.67 12.24
N VAL A 133 -11.85 6.16 11.33
CA VAL A 133 -12.54 4.88 11.45
C VAL A 133 -11.83 3.89 10.53
N VAL A 134 -11.41 2.77 11.09
CA VAL A 134 -10.74 1.70 10.36
C VAL A 134 -11.65 0.47 10.40
N ILE A 135 -11.96 -0.06 9.23
CA ILE A 135 -12.76 -1.26 9.02
C ILE A 135 -11.84 -2.25 8.29
N CYS A 136 -11.60 -3.39 8.92
CA CYS A 136 -10.88 -4.49 8.29
C CYS A 136 -11.91 -5.52 7.81
N VAL A 137 -11.97 -5.71 6.50
CA VAL A 137 -12.69 -6.83 5.88
C VAL A 137 -11.70 -7.98 5.86
N GLU A 138 -12.04 -9.07 6.54
CA GLU A 138 -11.20 -10.27 6.54
C GLU A 138 -11.71 -11.25 5.48
N THR A 139 -10.97 -11.36 4.38
CA THR A 139 -11.15 -12.41 3.36
C THR A 139 -9.95 -13.37 3.42
N PRO A 140 -9.77 -14.16 4.50
CA PRO A 140 -8.64 -15.07 4.59
C PRO A 140 -8.74 -16.06 3.42
N TYR A 141 -7.66 -16.17 2.65
CA TYR A 141 -7.60 -17.17 1.61
C TYR A 141 -7.62 -18.55 2.28
N GLU A 142 -8.71 -19.30 2.08
CA GLU A 142 -8.68 -20.73 2.33
C GLU A 142 -7.73 -21.32 1.31
N SER A 143 -6.56 -21.65 1.83
CA SER A 143 -5.55 -22.32 1.11
C SER A 143 -6.18 -23.64 0.59
N THR A 144 -6.26 -23.84 -0.73
CA THR A 144 -6.54 -25.17 -1.33
C THR A 144 -5.40 -26.17 -1.05
N TRP A 145 -4.48 -25.83 -0.13
CA TRP A 145 -3.30 -26.58 0.25
C TRP A 145 -3.59 -27.65 1.31
N GLN A 146 -4.87 -28.00 1.53
CA GLN A 146 -5.28 -29.17 2.30
C GLN A 146 -5.40 -30.47 1.47
N LEU A 147 -5.00 -30.47 0.19
CA LEU A 147 -4.95 -31.68 -0.63
C LEU A 147 -3.49 -32.10 -0.84
N SER A 148 -3.17 -33.36 -0.50
CA SER A 148 -1.88 -34.09 -0.62
C SER A 148 -0.90 -34.10 0.57
N ILE A 149 -1.42 -34.26 1.80
CA ILE A 149 -0.69 -35.01 2.83
C ILE A 149 -1.48 -36.30 3.14
N GLU A 150 -1.57 -37.18 2.13
CA GLU A 150 -1.76 -38.63 2.26
C GLU A 150 -0.80 -39.31 1.29
#